data_AF-E7G9E6-F1
#
_entry.id   AF-E7G9E6-F1
#
_cell.length_a   1.000
_cell.length_b   1.000
_cell.length_c   1.000
_cell.angle_alpha   90.00
_cell.angle_beta   90.00
_cell.angle_gamma   90.00
#
_symmetry.space_group_name_H-M   'P 1'
#
loop_
_entity.id
_entity.type
_entity.pdbx_description
1 polymer ?
#
loop_
_entity_poly.entity_id
_entity_poly.type
_entity_poly.pdbx_seq_one_letter_code
_entity_poly.pdbx_strand_id
1 'polypeptide(L)'
;MSNIYSEILLTVILFFLLFFILNKIKLSKYLKICFYIAYVMACLIVLISINDALYFTDGVDYLNNALNVLEKYSFNPIAFLDFQSFITSGDSWHFIPNYEFALFIFIFNSTKCISIFHIFLMQISILIWYLIFIKLVGSHTSKIFMIIMLFSLYLQTFTISALKDPIVFFLVALISYILFNLTKDNYQKKFIMLLALLILLLFTRIYASVAMFITILLFIFFRAKPSRKQIFLSTVALIISFLLLLIIPIFRELSIYLFSKATELLFNQSIMDFIIQFFIRFFNLYFSPIIINIFNAQYLYFGCYIESFMRTLLFPVFIIGFSKLLKLKQKKKL
;
A
#
# COMPACT_ATOMS: atom_id res chain seq x y z
N MET A 1 -0.96 -16.17 23.49
CA MET A 1 -2.23 -15.70 24.09
C MET A 1 -2.51 -14.33 23.51
N SER A 2 -3.58 -14.14 22.74
CA SER A 2 -3.93 -12.83 22.20
C SER A 2 -4.33 -11.88 23.34
N ASN A 3 -3.72 -10.70 23.38
CA ASN A 3 -4.06 -9.68 24.36
C ASN A 3 -5.12 -8.74 23.76
N ILE A 4 -6.37 -9.22 23.74
CA ILE A 4 -7.53 -8.50 23.17
C ILE A 4 -7.67 -7.07 23.72
N TYR A 5 -7.27 -6.83 24.97
CA TYR A 5 -7.28 -5.49 25.57
C TYR A 5 -6.29 -4.54 24.89
N SER A 6 -5.09 -5.03 24.58
CA SER A 6 -4.08 -4.23 23.86
C SER A 6 -4.51 -3.91 22.43
N GLU A 7 -5.18 -4.85 21.77
CA GLU A 7 -5.71 -4.69 20.41
C GLU A 7 -6.82 -3.63 20.37
N ILE A 8 -7.77 -3.70 21.30
CA ILE A 8 -8.84 -2.70 21.46
C ILE A 8 -8.24 -1.34 21.81
N LEU A 9 -7.30 -1.29 22.76
CA LEU A 9 -6.65 -0.06 23.18
C LEU A 9 -5.94 0.64 22.01
N LEU A 10 -5.13 -0.10 21.24
CA LEU A 10 -4.42 0.45 20.08
C LEU A 10 -5.40 0.94 19.01
N THR A 11 -6.48 0.20 18.75
CA THR A 11 -7.55 0.59 17.81
C THR A 11 -8.16 1.94 18.21
N VAL A 12 -8.47 2.12 19.50
CA VAL A 12 -9.06 3.36 20.01
C VAL A 12 -8.08 4.53 19.91
N ILE A 13 -6.82 4.34 20.30
CA ILE A 13 -5.78 5.39 20.21
C ILE A 13 -5.60 5.85 18.77
N LEU A 14 -5.45 4.91 17.84
CA LEU A 14 -5.25 5.21 16.42
C LEU A 14 -6.50 5.79 15.76
N PHE A 15 -7.70 5.38 16.19
CA PHE A 15 -8.96 6.02 15.76
C PHE A 15 -9.02 7.49 16.16
N PHE A 16 -8.68 7.83 17.41
CA PHE A 16 -8.64 9.23 17.86
C PHE A 16 -7.56 10.02 17.11
N LEU A 17 -6.39 9.43 16.88
CA LEU A 17 -5.34 10.07 16.08
C LEU A 17 -5.82 10.36 14.66
N LEU A 18 -6.50 9.41 14.00
CA LEU A 18 -7.09 9.59 12.69
C LEU A 18 -8.16 10.70 12.70
N PHE A 19 -9.01 10.72 13.72
CA PHE A 19 -10.02 11.77 13.92
C PHE A 19 -9.38 13.16 14.02
N PHE A 20 -8.34 13.33 14.82
CA PHE A 20 -7.62 14.60 14.94
C PHE A 20 -6.98 15.02 13.61
N ILE A 21 -6.35 14.09 12.89
CA ILE A 21 -5.74 14.37 11.59
C ILE A 21 -6.79 14.82 10.58
N LEU A 22 -7.89 14.07 10.44
CA LEU A 22 -8.95 14.37 9.48
C LEU A 22 -9.68 15.68 9.81
N ASN A 23 -9.74 16.08 11.08
CA ASN A 23 -10.33 17.36 11.47
C ASN A 23 -9.42 18.56 11.23
N LYS A 24 -8.09 18.38 11.26
CA LYS A 24 -7.16 19.43 10.85
C LYS A 24 -7.15 19.67 9.33
N ILE A 25 -7.57 18.69 8.53
CA ILE A 25 -7.58 18.80 7.08
C ILE A 25 -8.96 19.25 6.58
N LYS A 26 -8.97 20.18 5.60
CA LYS A 26 -10.20 20.66 4.93
C LYS A 26 -10.79 19.58 4.01
N LEU A 27 -11.36 18.53 4.60
CA LEU A 27 -12.12 17.46 3.94
C LEU A 27 -13.62 17.69 4.11
N SER A 28 -14.40 17.33 3.08
CA SER A 28 -15.86 17.31 3.21
C SER A 28 -16.32 16.25 4.21
N LYS A 29 -17.41 16.52 4.93
CA LYS A 29 -18.02 15.62 5.92
C LYS A 29 -18.15 14.18 5.42
N TYR A 30 -18.64 13.98 4.19
CA TYR A 30 -18.83 12.66 3.59
C TYR A 30 -17.53 11.86 3.44
N LEU A 31 -16.43 12.49 3.05
CA LEU A 31 -15.14 11.80 2.94
C LEU A 31 -14.63 11.38 4.31
N LYS A 32 -14.74 12.25 5.33
CA LYS A 32 -14.36 11.88 6.70
C LYS A 32 -15.14 10.64 7.16
N ILE A 33 -16.44 10.59 6.90
CA ILE A 33 -17.28 9.43 7.18
C ILE A 33 -16.76 8.19 6.44
N CYS A 34 -16.43 8.28 5.15
CA CYS A 34 -15.83 7.16 4.42
C CYS A 34 -14.52 6.65 5.05
N PHE A 35 -13.63 7.55 5.48
CA PHE A 35 -12.40 7.18 6.19
C PHE A 35 -12.70 6.43 7.49
N TYR A 36 -13.64 6.93 8.30
CA TYR A 36 -14.00 6.28 9.56
C TYR A 36 -14.63 4.90 9.34
N ILE A 37 -15.56 4.79 8.38
CA ILE A 37 -16.19 3.51 8.02
C ILE A 37 -15.11 2.52 7.55
N ALA A 38 -14.25 2.93 6.61
CA ALA A 38 -13.21 2.06 6.08
C ALA A 38 -12.23 1.59 7.18
N TYR A 39 -11.84 2.49 8.09
CA TYR A 39 -10.98 2.16 9.22
C TYR A 39 -11.65 1.17 10.18
N VAL A 40 -12.88 1.46 10.62
CA VAL A 40 -13.61 0.61 11.57
C VAL A 40 -13.88 -0.76 10.97
N MET A 41 -14.32 -0.84 9.71
CA MET A 41 -14.56 -2.12 9.04
C MET A 41 -13.28 -2.97 8.96
N ALA A 42 -12.16 -2.37 8.55
CA ALA A 42 -10.89 -3.10 8.47
C ALA A 42 -10.41 -3.59 9.86
N CYS A 43 -10.52 -2.75 10.89
CA CYS A 43 -10.14 -3.15 12.26
C CYS A 43 -11.04 -4.26 12.80
N LEU A 44 -12.36 -4.20 12.54
CA LEU A 44 -13.28 -5.26 12.94
C LEU A 44 -12.92 -6.60 12.30
N ILE A 45 -12.58 -6.61 11.00
CA ILE A 45 -12.13 -7.82 10.29
C ILE A 45 -10.88 -8.42 10.96
N VAL A 46 -9.91 -7.57 11.33
CA VAL A 46 -8.68 -8.03 12.02
C VAL A 46 -9.00 -8.59 13.40
N LEU A 47 -9.86 -7.91 14.18
CA LEU A 47 -10.19 -8.33 15.54
C LEU A 47 -10.90 -9.69 15.58
N ILE A 48 -11.84 -9.94 14.66
CA ILE A 48 -12.58 -11.22 14.57
C ILE A 48 -11.79 -12.33 13.86
N SER A 49 -10.62 -12.02 13.31
CA SER A 49 -9.78 -13.00 12.63
C SER A 49 -9.27 -14.09 13.58
N ILE A 50 -9.31 -15.33 13.12
CA ILE A 50 -8.84 -16.52 13.85
C ILE A 50 -7.34 -16.75 13.61
N ASN A 51 -6.77 -16.23 12.52
CA ASN A 51 -5.38 -16.47 12.11
C ASN A 51 -4.39 -15.41 12.64
N ASP A 52 -4.75 -14.70 13.72
CA ASP A 52 -3.94 -13.61 14.30
C ASP A 52 -3.41 -12.61 13.25
N ALA A 53 -4.21 -12.36 12.22
CA ALA A 53 -3.89 -11.48 11.10
C ALA A 53 -2.67 -11.87 10.23
N LEU A 54 -2.26 -13.15 10.27
CA LEU A 54 -1.23 -13.75 9.43
C LEU A 54 -1.88 -14.55 8.29
N TYR A 55 -2.33 -13.86 7.25
CA TYR A 55 -3.02 -14.52 6.13
C TYR A 55 -2.07 -14.97 5.00
N PHE A 56 -0.80 -14.58 5.09
CA PHE A 56 0.22 -14.77 4.06
C PHE A 56 1.50 -15.33 4.70
N THR A 57 2.23 -16.16 3.97
CA THR A 57 3.49 -16.78 4.41
C THR A 57 4.52 -15.72 4.80
N ASP A 58 4.64 -14.64 4.02
CA ASP A 58 5.55 -13.53 4.30
C ASP A 58 5.36 -12.97 5.73
N GLY A 59 4.12 -12.84 6.21
CA GLY A 59 3.84 -12.35 7.56
C GLY A 59 4.32 -13.30 8.66
N VAL A 60 4.19 -14.61 8.41
CA VAL A 60 4.68 -15.66 9.32
C VAL A 60 6.21 -15.64 9.39
N ASP A 61 6.88 -15.46 8.25
CA ASP A 61 8.34 -15.37 8.19
C ASP A 61 8.86 -14.15 8.97
N TYR A 62 8.24 -12.97 8.81
CA TYR A 62 8.61 -11.77 9.57
C TYR A 62 8.44 -11.98 11.09
N LEU A 63 7.36 -12.66 11.51
CA LEU A 63 7.13 -12.99 12.91
C LEU A 63 8.20 -13.94 13.46
N ASN A 64 8.49 -15.03 12.74
CA ASN A 64 9.49 -16.01 13.16
C ASN A 64 10.87 -15.37 13.30
N ASN A 65 11.26 -14.53 12.33
CA ASN A 65 12.53 -13.80 12.36
C ASN A 65 12.59 -12.80 13.52
N ALA A 66 11.47 -12.15 13.84
CA ALA A 66 11.36 -11.25 14.99
C ALA A 66 11.49 -12.01 16.32
N LEU A 67 10.81 -13.15 16.47
CA LEU A 67 10.85 -13.97 17.68
C LEU A 67 12.26 -14.54 17.91
N ASN A 68 12.93 -15.04 16.87
CA ASN A 68 14.31 -15.52 16.97
C ASN A 68 15.27 -14.46 17.54
N VAL A 69 15.12 -13.21 17.11
CA VAL A 69 15.93 -12.10 17.63
C VAL A 69 15.56 -11.77 19.08
N LEU A 70 14.27 -11.66 19.39
CA LEU A 70 13.82 -11.36 20.76
C LEU A 70 14.24 -12.45 21.75
N GLU A 71 14.11 -13.73 21.39
CA GLU A 71 14.49 -14.88 22.21
C GLU A 71 15.99 -14.94 22.47
N LYS A 72 16.83 -14.69 21.45
CA LYS A 72 18.30 -14.56 21.60
C LYS A 72 18.68 -13.57 22.70
N TYR A 73 17.89 -12.51 22.85
CA TYR A 73 18.09 -11.46 23.85
C TYR A 73 17.19 -11.59 25.08
N SER A 74 16.50 -12.72 25.27
CA SER A 74 15.58 -12.95 26.39
C SER A 74 14.52 -11.84 26.55
N PHE A 75 14.01 -11.34 25.42
CA PHE A 75 13.07 -10.20 25.36
C PHE A 75 13.60 -8.96 26.10
N ASN A 76 14.89 -8.66 25.93
CA ASN A 76 15.49 -7.44 26.46
C ASN A 76 15.45 -6.30 25.43
N PRO A 77 15.15 -5.05 25.82
CA PRO A 77 15.23 -3.88 24.95
C PRO A 77 16.56 -3.70 24.20
N ILE A 78 17.67 -4.27 24.70
CA ILE A 78 18.98 -4.26 24.01
C ILE A 78 18.89 -4.91 22.62
N ALA A 79 17.96 -5.85 22.39
CA ALA A 79 17.73 -6.46 21.09
C ALA A 79 17.53 -5.44 19.96
N PHE A 80 16.88 -4.31 20.26
CA PHE A 80 16.58 -3.25 19.28
C PHE A 80 17.79 -2.43 18.85
N LEU A 81 18.95 -2.63 19.48
CA LEU A 81 20.22 -2.01 19.09
C LEU A 81 21.04 -2.90 18.13
N ASP A 82 20.76 -4.21 18.09
CA ASP A 82 21.46 -5.17 17.24
C ASP A 82 20.78 -5.29 15.86
N PHE A 83 20.92 -4.24 15.03
CA PHE A 83 20.42 -4.26 13.65
C PHE A 83 21.00 -5.42 12.81
N GLN A 84 22.22 -5.87 13.13
CA GLN A 84 22.83 -6.99 12.43
C GLN A 84 22.04 -8.28 12.65
N SER A 85 21.55 -8.54 13.87
CA SER A 85 20.71 -9.71 14.12
C SER A 85 19.45 -9.75 13.26
N PHE A 86 18.79 -8.62 13.03
CA PHE A 86 17.59 -8.52 12.18
C PHE A 86 17.89 -8.72 10.69
N ILE A 87 19.10 -8.39 10.25
CA ILE A 87 19.56 -8.64 8.87
C ILE A 87 19.89 -10.12 8.70
N THR A 88 20.62 -10.70 9.66
CA THR A 88 21.03 -12.12 9.62
C THR A 88 19.88 -13.09 9.85
N SER A 89 18.87 -12.72 10.66
CA SER A 89 17.74 -13.62 10.94
C SER A 89 16.79 -13.74 9.75
N GLY A 90 16.64 -12.67 8.98
CA GLY A 90 15.75 -12.65 7.81
C GLY A 90 16.38 -13.06 6.50
N ASP A 91 17.68 -13.45 6.51
CA ASP A 91 18.50 -13.67 5.31
C ASP A 91 18.29 -12.57 4.24
N SER A 92 18.04 -11.35 4.70
CA SER A 92 17.55 -10.28 3.85
C SER A 92 17.98 -8.93 4.39
N TRP A 93 18.40 -8.07 3.46
CA TRP A 93 18.66 -6.67 3.75
C TRP A 93 17.37 -5.91 4.08
N HIS A 94 16.19 -6.53 3.93
CA HIS A 94 14.89 -5.95 4.27
C HIS A 94 14.54 -6.17 5.74
N PHE A 95 15.32 -5.57 6.65
CA PHE A 95 15.19 -5.84 8.08
C PHE A 95 14.09 -5.00 8.77
N ILE A 96 13.58 -3.93 8.14
CA ILE A 96 12.58 -3.03 8.75
C ILE A 96 11.28 -3.74 9.14
N PRO A 97 10.70 -4.63 8.31
CA PRO A 97 9.53 -5.41 8.69
C PRO A 97 9.80 -6.32 9.91
N ASN A 98 10.95 -7.00 9.95
CA ASN A 98 11.32 -7.83 11.10
C ASN A 98 11.45 -7.00 12.39
N TYR A 99 12.06 -5.81 12.27
CA TYR A 99 12.21 -4.87 13.37
C TYR A 99 10.86 -4.36 13.88
N GLU A 100 9.94 -4.00 12.97
CA GLU A 100 8.57 -3.59 13.32
C GLU A 100 7.84 -4.74 14.04
N PHE A 101 7.90 -5.96 13.50
CA PHE A 101 7.28 -7.12 14.13
C PHE A 101 7.83 -7.35 15.53
N ALA A 102 9.15 -7.31 15.73
CA ALA A 102 9.75 -7.44 17.05
C ALA A 102 9.28 -6.36 18.02
N LEU A 103 9.18 -5.11 17.56
CA LEU A 103 8.72 -3.99 18.40
C LEU A 103 7.27 -4.20 18.85
N PHE A 104 6.38 -4.56 17.94
CA PHE A 104 4.97 -4.77 18.27
C PHE A 104 4.73 -6.02 19.11
N ILE A 105 5.45 -7.11 18.85
CA ILE A 105 5.40 -8.31 19.68
C ILE A 105 5.93 -8.01 21.09
N PHE A 106 7.01 -7.25 21.20
CA PHE A 106 7.56 -6.85 22.50
C PHE A 106 6.59 -5.97 23.32
N ILE A 107 5.94 -4.98 22.68
CA ILE A 107 5.06 -4.02 23.38
C ILE A 107 3.67 -4.61 23.64
N PHE A 108 3.07 -5.25 22.64
CA PHE A 108 1.65 -5.64 22.66
C PHE A 108 1.44 -7.16 22.71
N ASN A 109 2.45 -7.95 22.37
CA ASN A 109 2.35 -9.40 22.23
C ASN A 109 1.18 -9.82 21.30
N SER A 110 1.00 -9.09 20.20
CA SER A 110 -0.08 -9.34 19.24
C SER A 110 0.29 -8.88 17.84
N THR A 111 0.17 -9.79 16.87
CA THR A 111 0.26 -9.49 15.43
C THR A 111 -0.97 -8.74 14.91
N LYS A 112 -2.13 -8.86 15.57
CA LYS A 112 -3.31 -8.05 15.23
C LYS A 112 -3.04 -6.56 15.46
N CYS A 113 -2.27 -6.21 16.49
CA CYS A 113 -1.83 -4.83 16.71
C CYS A 113 -0.98 -4.28 15.55
N ILE A 114 -0.16 -5.12 14.92
CA ILE A 114 0.61 -4.76 13.72
C ILE A 114 -0.36 -4.44 12.57
N SER A 115 -1.32 -5.32 12.29
CA SER A 115 -2.33 -5.07 11.25
C SER A 115 -3.18 -3.83 11.52
N ILE A 116 -3.58 -3.57 12.76
CA ILE A 116 -4.33 -2.36 13.14
C ILE A 116 -3.49 -1.09 12.87
N PHE A 117 -2.19 -1.14 13.16
CA PHE A 117 -1.26 -0.06 12.82
C PHE A 117 -1.10 0.10 11.29
N HIS A 118 -1.00 -1.01 10.55
CA HIS A 118 -0.96 -1.00 9.09
C HIS A 118 -2.22 -0.42 8.46
N ILE A 119 -3.40 -0.73 9.00
CA ILE A 119 -4.68 -0.09 8.61
C ILE A 119 -4.59 1.43 8.79
N PHE A 120 -4.11 1.89 9.94
CA PHE A 120 -3.91 3.32 10.17
C PHE A 120 -2.95 3.93 9.14
N LEU A 121 -1.78 3.32 8.91
CA LEU A 121 -0.82 3.79 7.90
C LEU A 121 -1.44 3.86 6.50
N MET A 122 -2.22 2.85 6.09
CA MET A 122 -2.88 2.84 4.79
C MET A 122 -3.89 3.99 4.68
N GLN A 123 -4.69 4.26 5.71
CA GLN A 123 -5.60 5.41 5.74
C GLN A 123 -4.84 6.73 5.56
N ILE A 124 -3.74 6.94 6.30
CA ILE A 124 -2.92 8.15 6.16
C ILE A 124 -2.31 8.24 4.76
N SER A 125 -1.86 7.12 4.19
CA SER A 125 -1.30 7.07 2.84
C SER A 125 -2.31 7.49 1.78
N ILE A 126 -3.51 6.93 1.86
CA ILE A 126 -4.63 7.26 0.98
C ILE A 126 -4.96 8.75 1.10
N LEU A 127 -5.03 9.28 2.31
CA LEU A 127 -5.22 10.71 2.59
C LEU A 127 -4.14 11.60 1.94
N ILE A 128 -2.87 11.23 2.09
CA ILE A 128 -1.74 11.94 1.45
C ILE A 128 -1.91 11.96 -0.07
N TRP A 129 -2.26 10.82 -0.67
CA TRP A 129 -2.52 10.73 -2.11
C TRP A 129 -3.66 11.65 -2.55
N TYR A 130 -4.74 11.77 -1.78
CA TYR A 130 -5.79 12.74 -2.09
C TYR A 130 -5.31 14.19 -2.08
N LEU A 131 -4.43 14.56 -1.14
CA LEU A 131 -3.84 15.90 -1.10
C LEU A 131 -2.92 16.18 -2.30
N ILE A 132 -2.31 15.15 -2.88
CA ILE A 132 -1.56 15.26 -4.13
C ILE A 132 -2.54 15.39 -5.30
N PHE A 133 -3.51 14.47 -5.40
CA PHE A 133 -4.44 14.41 -6.52
C PHE A 133 -5.32 15.64 -6.62
N ILE A 134 -5.74 16.25 -5.51
CA ILE A 134 -6.59 17.46 -5.58
C ILE A 134 -5.88 18.61 -6.32
N LYS A 135 -4.55 18.70 -6.19
CA LYS A 135 -3.72 19.69 -6.87
C LYS A 135 -3.48 19.32 -8.34
N LEU A 136 -3.45 18.03 -8.65
CA LEU A 136 -3.21 17.52 -10.01
C LEU A 136 -4.48 17.49 -10.87
N VAL A 137 -5.52 16.81 -10.40
CA VAL A 137 -6.72 16.47 -11.18
C VAL A 137 -7.98 17.23 -10.76
N GLY A 138 -7.94 17.91 -9.61
CA GLY A 138 -9.05 18.70 -9.08
C GLY A 138 -9.99 17.92 -8.15
N SER A 139 -10.75 18.67 -7.35
CA SER A 139 -11.53 18.15 -6.20
C SER A 139 -12.49 17.00 -6.53
N HIS A 140 -13.28 17.11 -7.61
CA HIS A 140 -14.29 16.09 -7.92
C HIS A 140 -13.66 14.72 -8.22
N THR A 141 -12.71 14.68 -9.15
CA THR A 141 -12.03 13.46 -9.57
C THR A 141 -11.22 12.83 -8.43
N SER A 142 -10.55 13.64 -7.61
CA SER A 142 -9.80 13.13 -6.45
C SER A 142 -10.70 12.50 -5.39
N LYS A 143 -11.94 12.99 -5.22
CA LYS A 143 -12.90 12.39 -4.29
C LYS A 143 -13.32 10.98 -4.73
N ILE A 144 -13.61 10.81 -6.01
CA ILE A 144 -14.00 9.50 -6.56
C ILE A 144 -12.83 8.52 -6.40
N PHE A 145 -11.63 8.92 -6.81
CA PHE A 145 -10.43 8.09 -6.67
C PHE A 145 -10.17 7.69 -5.21
N MET A 146 -10.32 8.65 -4.28
CA MET A 146 -10.20 8.41 -2.85
C MET A 146 -11.20 7.35 -2.34
N ILE A 147 -12.49 7.48 -2.69
CA ILE A 147 -13.50 6.50 -2.29
C ILE A 147 -13.15 5.10 -2.83
N ILE A 148 -12.72 5.02 -4.09
CA ILE A 148 -12.28 3.76 -4.70
C ILE A 148 -11.09 3.16 -3.95
N MET A 149 -10.13 3.98 -3.50
CA MET A 149 -8.98 3.49 -2.73
C MET A 149 -9.37 3.00 -1.34
N LEU A 150 -10.24 3.72 -0.63
CA LEU A 150 -10.69 3.36 0.73
C LEU A 150 -11.43 2.02 0.78
N PHE A 151 -12.25 1.74 -0.23
CA PHE A 151 -13.07 0.53 -0.32
C PHE A 151 -12.46 -0.52 -1.26
N SER A 152 -11.18 -0.42 -1.55
CA SER A 152 -10.47 -1.41 -2.37
C SER A 152 -10.30 -2.72 -1.61
N LEU A 153 -10.81 -3.83 -2.14
CA LEU A 153 -10.59 -5.14 -1.53
C LEU A 153 -9.12 -5.54 -1.65
N TYR A 154 -8.45 -5.18 -2.76
CA TYR A 154 -7.01 -5.36 -2.92
C TYR A 154 -6.22 -4.68 -1.80
N LEU A 155 -6.38 -3.36 -1.64
CA LEU A 155 -5.63 -2.65 -0.60
C LEU A 155 -6.03 -3.14 0.79
N GLN A 156 -7.31 -3.41 1.03
CA GLN A 156 -7.76 -3.95 2.30
C GLN A 156 -7.10 -5.30 2.59
N THR A 157 -7.02 -6.21 1.63
CA THR A 157 -6.39 -7.54 1.79
C THR A 157 -4.94 -7.45 2.24
N PHE A 158 -4.13 -6.62 1.57
CA PHE A 158 -2.72 -6.42 1.94
C PHE A 158 -2.52 -5.54 3.18
N THR A 159 -3.58 -4.93 3.69
CA THR A 159 -3.55 -4.06 4.87
C THR A 159 -4.06 -4.78 6.13
N ILE A 160 -5.05 -5.66 6.01
CA ILE A 160 -5.57 -6.44 7.14
C ILE A 160 -4.61 -7.56 7.54
N SER A 161 -3.76 -8.03 6.61
CA SER A 161 -2.66 -8.92 6.95
C SER A 161 -1.46 -8.11 7.46
N ALA A 162 -0.79 -8.63 8.49
CA ALA A 162 0.47 -8.07 8.96
C ALA A 162 1.54 -8.32 7.89
N LEU A 163 1.81 -7.31 7.07
CA LEU A 163 2.72 -7.36 5.92
C LEU A 163 3.49 -6.05 5.80
N LYS A 164 4.59 -6.04 5.05
CA LYS A 164 5.38 -4.81 4.83
C LYS A 164 4.73 -3.79 3.88
N ASP A 165 3.76 -4.23 3.07
CA ASP A 165 3.17 -3.43 1.99
C ASP A 165 2.53 -2.11 2.45
N PRO A 166 1.80 -2.04 3.57
CA PRO A 166 1.27 -0.79 4.12
C PRO A 166 2.36 0.21 4.50
N ILE A 167 3.50 -0.24 5.04
CA ILE A 167 4.67 0.62 5.31
C ILE A 167 5.25 1.15 4.00
N VAL A 168 5.46 0.27 3.01
CA VAL A 168 5.97 0.66 1.69
C VAL A 168 5.06 1.73 1.07
N PHE A 169 3.76 1.51 1.10
CA PHE A 169 2.77 2.43 0.54
C PHE A 169 2.78 3.79 1.25
N PHE A 170 2.93 3.78 2.57
CA PHE A 170 3.05 4.99 3.38
C PHE A 170 4.33 5.79 3.09
N LEU A 171 5.49 5.12 3.06
CA LEU A 171 6.76 5.77 2.74
C LEU A 171 6.74 6.37 1.33
N VAL A 172 6.20 5.64 0.36
CA VAL A 172 6.04 6.13 -1.01
C VAL A 172 5.11 7.34 -1.06
N ALA A 173 3.98 7.32 -0.36
CA ALA A 173 3.05 8.45 -0.28
C ALA A 173 3.72 9.68 0.32
N LEU A 174 4.49 9.52 1.41
CA LEU A 174 5.24 10.59 2.06
C LEU A 174 6.32 11.18 1.14
N ILE A 175 7.15 10.32 0.54
CA ILE A 175 8.20 10.76 -0.40
C ILE A 175 7.57 11.54 -1.55
N SER A 176 6.48 11.02 -2.13
CA SER A 176 5.75 11.66 -3.21
C SER A 176 5.20 13.03 -2.79
N TYR A 177 4.64 13.13 -1.58
CA TYR A 177 4.11 14.39 -1.07
C TYR A 177 5.19 15.44 -0.81
N ILE A 178 6.32 15.04 -0.24
CA ILE A 178 7.45 15.95 0.00
C ILE A 178 8.02 16.44 -1.33
N LEU A 179 8.21 15.53 -2.29
CA LEU A 179 8.69 15.84 -3.63
C LEU A 179 7.74 16.82 -4.35
N PHE A 180 6.44 16.54 -4.29
CA PHE A 180 5.40 17.38 -4.92
C PHE A 180 5.37 18.80 -4.34
N ASN A 181 5.62 18.94 -3.03
CA ASN A 181 5.62 20.24 -2.34
C ASN A 181 7.01 20.85 -2.18
N LEU A 182 8.05 20.33 -2.85
CA LEU A 182 9.39 20.89 -2.81
C LEU A 182 9.36 22.31 -3.39
N THR A 183 10.04 23.28 -2.79
CA THR A 183 10.23 24.64 -3.34
C THR A 183 11.70 25.04 -3.20
N LYS A 184 12.14 26.12 -3.86
CA LYS A 184 13.54 26.58 -3.76
C LYS A 184 13.92 26.88 -2.31
N ASP A 185 13.02 27.52 -1.55
CA ASP A 185 13.30 28.01 -0.19
C ASP A 185 13.37 26.90 0.88
N ASN A 186 12.89 25.68 0.59
CA ASN A 186 12.90 24.56 1.53
C ASN A 186 13.61 23.32 1.00
N TYR A 187 14.39 23.47 -0.09
CA TYR A 187 15.01 22.37 -0.80
C TYR A 187 15.92 21.52 0.09
N GLN A 188 16.85 22.15 0.81
CA GLN A 188 17.84 21.44 1.64
C GLN A 188 17.19 20.59 2.74
N LYS A 189 16.31 21.18 3.56
CA LYS A 189 15.62 20.48 4.64
C LYS A 189 14.78 19.30 4.12
N LYS A 190 14.01 19.52 3.04
CA LYS A 190 13.19 18.47 2.45
C LYS A 190 14.01 17.38 1.76
N PHE A 191 15.17 17.72 1.20
CA PHE A 191 16.06 16.75 0.58
C PHE A 191 16.63 15.75 1.61
N ILE A 192 17.06 16.24 2.78
CA ILE A 192 17.49 15.37 3.89
C ILE A 192 16.35 14.42 4.31
N MET A 193 15.12 14.95 4.44
CA MET A 193 13.95 14.12 4.74
C MET A 193 13.68 13.07 3.66
N LEU A 194 13.79 13.43 2.37
CA LEU A 194 13.65 12.49 1.26
C LEU A 194 14.70 11.38 1.31
N LEU A 195 15.97 11.73 1.61
CA LEU A 195 17.04 10.75 1.73
C LEU A 195 16.80 9.78 2.89
N ALA A 196 16.42 10.29 4.07
CA ALA A 196 16.10 9.45 5.22
C ALA A 196 14.94 8.49 4.92
N LEU A 197 13.88 8.97 4.27
CA LEU A 197 12.75 8.13 3.86
C LEU A 197 13.13 7.12 2.77
N LEU A 198 14.01 7.46 1.84
CA LEU A 198 14.52 6.54 0.82
C LEU A 198 15.36 5.41 1.44
N ILE A 199 16.20 5.73 2.42
CA ILE A 199 16.99 4.73 3.17
C ILE A 199 16.05 3.80 3.93
N LEU A 200 15.04 4.35 4.60
CA LEU A 200 14.04 3.53 5.28
C LEU A 200 13.30 2.62 4.28
N LEU A 201 12.87 3.17 3.14
CA LEU A 201 12.20 2.41 2.08
C LEU A 201 13.11 1.36 1.45
N LEU A 202 14.42 1.60 1.36
CA LEU A 202 15.41 0.64 0.84
C LEU A 202 15.45 -0.62 1.71
N PHE A 203 15.50 -0.42 3.02
CA PHE A 203 15.51 -1.49 4.02
C PHE A 203 14.10 -2.05 4.31
N THR A 204 13.04 -1.50 3.74
CA THR A 204 11.71 -2.13 3.70
C THR A 204 11.50 -2.93 2.40
N ARG A 205 11.77 -2.33 1.24
CA ARG A 205 11.61 -2.93 -0.10
C ARG A 205 12.47 -2.22 -1.16
N ILE A 206 13.53 -2.89 -1.61
CA ILE A 206 14.53 -2.32 -2.53
C ILE A 206 13.94 -1.81 -3.84
N TYR A 207 13.09 -2.59 -4.52
CA TYR A 207 12.52 -2.18 -5.81
C TYR A 207 11.67 -0.91 -5.69
N ALA A 208 10.98 -0.72 -4.57
CA ALA A 208 10.21 0.48 -4.30
C ALA A 208 11.12 1.70 -4.09
N SER A 209 12.21 1.51 -3.35
CA SER A 209 13.20 2.57 -3.13
C SER A 209 13.89 2.98 -4.44
N VAL A 210 14.29 2.02 -5.28
CA VAL A 210 14.89 2.29 -6.59
C VAL A 210 13.92 3.07 -7.49
N ALA A 211 12.65 2.66 -7.55
CA ALA A 211 11.63 3.36 -8.32
C ALA A 211 11.47 4.82 -7.84
N MET A 212 11.39 5.05 -6.53
CA MET A 212 11.27 6.39 -5.95
C MET A 212 12.54 7.23 -6.14
N PHE A 213 13.72 6.61 -6.08
CA PHE A 213 14.99 7.28 -6.35
C PHE A 213 15.04 7.79 -7.80
N ILE A 214 14.68 6.95 -8.78
CA ILE A 214 14.59 7.35 -10.19
C ILE A 214 13.57 8.48 -10.34
N THR A 215 12.40 8.39 -9.70
CA THR A 215 11.40 9.47 -9.73
C THR A 215 11.95 10.79 -9.19
N ILE A 216 12.71 10.77 -8.09
CA ILE A 216 13.32 11.97 -7.52
C ILE A 216 14.35 12.56 -8.49
N LEU A 217 15.22 11.74 -9.09
CA LEU A 217 16.19 12.19 -10.09
C LEU A 217 15.51 12.85 -11.28
N LEU A 218 14.47 12.21 -11.85
CA LEU A 218 13.69 12.78 -12.94
C LEU A 218 13.02 14.09 -12.54
N PHE A 219 12.45 14.16 -11.33
CA PHE A 219 11.80 15.36 -10.82
C PHE A 219 12.79 16.53 -10.66
N ILE A 220 14.01 16.27 -10.17
CA ILE A 220 15.07 17.28 -10.07
C ILE A 220 15.51 17.74 -11.47
N PHE A 221 15.78 16.79 -12.38
CA PHE A 221 16.26 17.09 -13.73
C PHE A 221 15.25 17.91 -14.55
N PHE A 222 13.96 17.53 -14.49
CA PHE A 222 12.90 18.22 -15.23
C PHE A 222 12.45 19.55 -14.60
N ARG A 223 12.75 19.79 -13.32
CA ARG A 223 12.40 21.07 -12.69
C ARG A 223 13.46 22.15 -12.89
N ALA A 224 14.69 21.77 -13.28
CA ALA A 224 15.76 22.71 -13.58
C ALA A 224 15.46 23.62 -14.80
N LYS A 225 14.50 23.26 -15.68
CA LYS A 225 14.09 24.07 -16.84
C LYS A 225 12.55 24.17 -16.96
N PRO A 226 11.85 24.88 -16.08
CA PRO A 226 10.41 24.71 -15.87
C PRO A 226 9.59 25.10 -17.10
N SER A 227 9.27 24.11 -17.94
CA SER A 227 8.21 24.20 -18.95
C SER A 227 7.01 23.37 -18.49
N ARG A 228 5.79 23.76 -18.89
CA ARG A 228 4.56 23.02 -18.52
C ARG A 228 4.60 21.53 -18.92
N LYS A 229 5.31 21.20 -20.01
CA LYS A 229 5.53 19.81 -20.45
C LYS A 229 6.38 19.00 -19.46
N GLN A 230 7.35 19.64 -18.80
CA GLN A 230 8.25 18.97 -17.86
C GLN A 230 7.61 18.75 -16.48
N ILE A 231 6.70 19.65 -16.04
CA ILE A 231 5.84 19.43 -14.87
C ILE A 231 4.89 18.24 -15.14
N PHE A 232 4.36 18.13 -16.35
CA PHE A 232 3.54 16.98 -16.76
C PHE A 232 4.34 15.67 -16.76
N LEU A 233 5.54 15.64 -17.36
CA LEU A 233 6.39 14.44 -17.39
C LEU A 233 6.83 13.96 -16.00
N SER A 234 7.21 14.88 -15.10
CA SER A 234 7.57 14.54 -13.72
C SER A 234 6.37 14.03 -12.91
N THR A 235 5.18 14.56 -13.17
CA THR A 235 3.92 14.04 -12.61
C THR A 235 3.60 12.65 -13.15
N VAL A 236 3.79 12.42 -14.45
CA VAL A 236 3.61 11.11 -15.08
C VAL A 236 4.61 10.10 -14.51
N ALA A 237 5.86 10.48 -14.25
CA ALA A 237 6.84 9.59 -13.62
C ALA A 237 6.47 9.21 -12.18
N LEU A 238 5.98 10.17 -11.36
CA LEU A 238 5.44 9.90 -10.03
C LEU A 238 4.26 8.91 -10.09
N ILE A 239 3.39 9.10 -11.06
CA ILE A 239 2.24 8.25 -11.31
C ILE A 239 2.67 6.84 -11.78
N ILE A 240 3.63 6.73 -12.69
CA ILE A 240 4.14 5.45 -13.17
C ILE A 240 4.81 4.68 -12.04
N SER A 241 5.59 5.33 -11.19
CA SER A 241 6.20 4.67 -10.02
C SER A 241 5.16 4.21 -9.01
N PHE A 242 4.10 5.00 -8.78
CA PHE A 242 2.95 4.57 -7.97
C PHE A 242 2.24 3.35 -8.57
N LEU A 243 2.03 3.32 -9.89
CA LEU A 243 1.43 2.18 -10.59
C LEU A 243 2.32 0.95 -10.54
N LEU A 244 3.62 1.09 -10.77
CA LEU A 244 4.58 -0.01 -10.68
C LEU A 244 4.50 -0.67 -9.30
N LEU A 245 4.35 0.10 -8.23
CA LEU A 245 4.19 -0.45 -6.87
C LEU A 245 2.89 -1.23 -6.68
N LEU A 246 1.79 -0.78 -7.29
CA LEU A 246 0.52 -1.51 -7.29
C LEU A 246 0.57 -2.78 -8.16
N ILE A 247 1.49 -2.83 -9.15
CA ILE A 247 1.57 -3.87 -10.17
C ILE A 247 2.66 -4.91 -9.90
N ILE A 248 3.70 -4.61 -9.12
CA ILE A 248 4.81 -5.55 -8.83
C ILE A 248 4.35 -6.83 -8.11
N PRO A 249 3.45 -6.80 -7.10
CA PRO A 249 2.91 -8.04 -6.52
C PRO A 249 2.14 -8.87 -7.55
N ILE A 250 1.51 -8.20 -8.52
CA ILE A 250 0.75 -8.81 -9.62
C ILE A 250 1.69 -9.59 -10.55
N PHE A 251 2.82 -9.02 -10.97
CA PHE A 251 3.74 -9.73 -11.89
C PHE A 251 4.40 -10.96 -11.27
N ARG A 252 4.68 -10.95 -9.96
CA ARG A 252 5.28 -12.10 -9.28
C ARG A 252 4.28 -13.25 -9.15
N GLU A 253 3.06 -12.97 -8.71
CA GLU A 253 2.03 -14.01 -8.59
C GLU A 253 1.49 -14.44 -9.96
N LEU A 254 1.36 -13.51 -10.92
CA LEU A 254 1.01 -13.83 -12.29
C LEU A 254 2.12 -14.65 -12.96
N SER A 255 3.40 -14.35 -12.74
CA SER A 255 4.47 -15.18 -13.29
C SER A 255 4.48 -16.56 -12.66
N ILE A 256 4.27 -16.69 -11.35
CA ILE A 256 4.21 -18.00 -10.68
C ILE A 256 2.97 -18.79 -11.12
N TYR A 257 1.79 -18.16 -11.15
CA TYR A 257 0.53 -18.78 -11.59
C TYR A 257 0.51 -19.09 -13.08
N LEU A 258 0.94 -18.16 -13.95
CA LEU A 258 1.08 -18.44 -15.38
C LEU A 258 2.16 -19.47 -15.64
N PHE A 259 3.23 -19.54 -14.85
CA PHE A 259 4.24 -20.58 -15.02
C PHE A 259 3.68 -21.94 -14.58
N SER A 260 2.97 -22.02 -13.45
CA SER A 260 2.34 -23.27 -12.98
C SER A 260 1.19 -23.72 -13.90
N LYS A 261 0.39 -22.79 -14.43
CA LYS A 261 -0.67 -23.07 -15.40
C LYS A 261 -0.14 -23.29 -16.80
N ALA A 262 0.95 -22.65 -17.23
CA ALA A 262 1.61 -22.94 -18.50
C ALA A 262 2.22 -24.34 -18.48
N THR A 263 2.77 -24.77 -17.34
CA THR A 263 3.14 -26.18 -17.16
C THR A 263 1.91 -27.10 -17.24
N GLU A 264 0.77 -26.79 -16.59
CA GLU A 264 -0.45 -27.62 -16.75
C GLU A 264 -1.06 -27.58 -18.18
N LEU A 265 -1.01 -26.43 -18.86
CA LEU A 265 -1.53 -26.22 -20.23
C LEU A 265 -0.66 -26.89 -21.29
N LEU A 266 0.66 -26.97 -21.07
CA LEU A 266 1.55 -27.79 -21.90
C LEU A 266 1.23 -29.28 -21.80
N PHE A 267 0.57 -29.71 -20.70
CA PHE A 267 0.35 -31.14 -20.46
C PHE A 267 -1.10 -31.62 -20.58
N ASN A 268 -2.18 -30.85 -20.34
CA ASN A 268 -3.53 -31.47 -20.28
C ASN A 268 -4.82 -30.63 -20.49
N GLN A 269 -4.80 -29.33 -20.88
CA GLN A 269 -6.06 -28.55 -21.01
C GLN A 269 -6.15 -27.70 -22.30
N SER A 270 -7.37 -27.56 -22.84
CA SER A 270 -7.61 -26.70 -23.99
C SER A 270 -7.59 -25.21 -23.59
N ILE A 271 -7.06 -24.35 -24.46
CA ILE A 271 -7.01 -22.89 -24.25
C ILE A 271 -8.42 -22.31 -24.00
N MET A 272 -9.45 -22.92 -24.57
CA MET A 272 -10.84 -22.46 -24.43
C MET A 272 -11.38 -22.73 -23.01
N ASP A 273 -11.04 -23.86 -22.40
CA ASP A 273 -11.45 -24.18 -21.02
C ASP A 273 -10.84 -23.20 -20.02
N PHE A 274 -9.60 -22.74 -20.26
CA PHE A 274 -8.95 -21.71 -19.46
C PHE A 274 -9.72 -20.39 -19.51
N ILE A 275 -10.12 -19.95 -20.71
CA ILE A 275 -10.88 -18.72 -20.91
C ILE A 275 -12.25 -18.80 -20.23
N ILE A 276 -12.96 -19.93 -20.40
CA ILE A 276 -14.29 -20.14 -19.81
C ILE A 276 -14.20 -20.19 -18.27
N GLN A 277 -13.25 -20.95 -17.72
CA GLN A 277 -13.02 -21.01 -16.27
C GLN A 277 -12.63 -19.64 -15.69
N PHE A 278 -11.86 -18.84 -16.43
CA PHE A 278 -11.51 -17.47 -16.03
C PHE A 278 -12.77 -16.61 -15.88
N PHE A 279 -13.69 -16.65 -16.85
CA PHE A 279 -14.95 -15.88 -16.79
C PHE A 279 -15.93 -16.40 -15.72
N ILE A 280 -16.07 -17.73 -15.55
CA ILE A 280 -16.94 -18.31 -14.52
C ILE A 280 -16.42 -17.96 -13.12
N ARG A 281 -15.11 -18.06 -12.88
CA ARG A 281 -14.49 -17.67 -11.60
C ARG A 281 -14.58 -16.16 -11.36
N PHE A 282 -14.46 -15.34 -12.41
CA PHE A 282 -14.70 -13.89 -12.35
C PHE A 282 -16.13 -13.59 -11.88
N PHE A 283 -17.13 -14.26 -12.44
CA PHE A 283 -18.55 -14.04 -12.09
C PHE A 283 -18.86 -14.48 -10.65
N ASN A 284 -18.37 -15.66 -10.24
CA ASN A 284 -18.56 -16.17 -8.89
C ASN A 284 -17.89 -15.30 -7.82
N LEU A 285 -16.84 -14.54 -8.18
CA LEU A 285 -16.12 -13.70 -7.23
C LEU A 285 -16.78 -12.33 -6.97
N TYR A 286 -17.49 -11.78 -7.95
CA TYR A 286 -18.22 -10.51 -7.80
C TYR A 286 -19.61 -10.66 -7.19
N PHE A 287 -20.26 -11.82 -7.37
CA PHE A 287 -21.66 -12.02 -6.98
C PHE A 287 -21.86 -13.05 -5.84
N SER A 288 -20.80 -13.74 -5.41
CA SER A 288 -20.86 -14.55 -4.18
C SER A 288 -20.69 -13.66 -2.94
N PRO A 289 -21.36 -13.95 -1.81
CA PRO A 289 -21.14 -13.24 -0.56
C PRO A 289 -19.66 -13.31 -0.15
N ILE A 290 -18.96 -12.20 -0.41
CA ILE A 290 -17.51 -11.95 -0.23
C ILE A 290 -16.99 -12.38 1.15
N ILE A 291 -17.86 -12.40 2.17
CA ILE A 291 -17.51 -12.77 3.55
C ILE A 291 -17.10 -14.24 3.69
N ILE A 292 -17.64 -15.17 2.88
CA ILE A 292 -17.36 -16.61 3.04
C ILE A 292 -16.09 -17.03 2.28
N ASN A 293 -15.75 -16.35 1.19
CA ASN A 293 -14.58 -16.69 0.36
C ASN A 293 -13.28 -15.98 0.75
N ILE A 294 -13.33 -14.99 1.65
CA ILE A 294 -12.11 -14.41 2.27
C ILE A 294 -11.32 -15.48 3.06
N PHE A 295 -11.99 -16.53 3.53
CA PHE A 295 -11.37 -17.63 4.27
C PHE A 295 -10.62 -18.65 3.40
N ASN A 296 -10.70 -18.55 2.07
CA ASN A 296 -9.92 -19.38 1.15
C ASN A 296 -8.90 -18.52 0.40
N ALA A 297 -7.63 -18.61 0.80
CA ALA A 297 -6.52 -17.83 0.24
C ALA A 297 -6.52 -17.80 -1.30
N GLN A 298 -6.73 -18.96 -1.96
CA GLN A 298 -6.72 -19.07 -3.43
C GLN A 298 -7.73 -18.16 -4.17
N TYR A 299 -8.89 -17.86 -3.58
CA TYR A 299 -9.89 -16.98 -4.22
C TYR A 299 -9.66 -15.49 -3.90
N LEU A 300 -9.05 -15.19 -2.76
CA LEU A 300 -8.68 -13.82 -2.35
C LEU A 300 -7.62 -13.22 -3.30
N TYR A 301 -6.60 -14.00 -3.67
CA TYR A 301 -5.59 -13.59 -4.66
C TYR A 301 -6.20 -13.31 -6.03
N PHE A 302 -7.16 -14.11 -6.49
CA PHE A 302 -7.82 -13.92 -7.79
C PHE A 302 -8.74 -12.68 -7.81
N GLY A 303 -9.40 -12.36 -6.70
CA GLY A 303 -10.19 -11.14 -6.56
C GLY A 303 -9.33 -9.87 -6.54
N CYS A 304 -8.24 -9.92 -5.77
CA CYS A 304 -7.19 -8.92 -5.75
C CYS A 304 -6.59 -8.68 -7.15
N TYR A 305 -6.42 -9.76 -7.93
CA TYR A 305 -5.91 -9.74 -9.30
C TYR A 305 -6.88 -9.01 -10.25
N ILE A 306 -8.16 -9.35 -10.21
CA ILE A 306 -9.16 -8.74 -11.10
C ILE A 306 -9.37 -7.26 -10.76
N GLU A 307 -9.47 -6.90 -9.48
CA GLU A 307 -9.64 -5.51 -9.07
C GLU A 307 -8.43 -4.65 -9.49
N SER A 308 -7.22 -5.19 -9.34
CA SER A 308 -5.99 -4.51 -9.77
C SER A 308 -5.86 -4.41 -11.29
N PHE A 309 -6.30 -5.44 -12.03
CA PHE A 309 -6.38 -5.40 -13.50
C PHE A 309 -7.39 -4.34 -13.98
N MET A 310 -8.58 -4.28 -13.37
CA MET A 310 -9.59 -3.27 -13.66
C MET A 310 -9.09 -1.86 -13.32
N ARG A 311 -8.35 -1.69 -12.21
CA ARG A 311 -7.69 -0.42 -11.88
C ARG A 311 -6.63 -0.04 -12.91
N THR A 312 -5.80 -0.99 -13.32
CA THR A 312 -4.75 -0.78 -14.34
C THR A 312 -5.33 -0.47 -15.71
N LEU A 313 -6.53 -0.96 -16.05
CA LEU A 313 -7.28 -0.63 -17.27
C LEU A 313 -8.04 0.70 -17.19
N LEU A 314 -8.65 1.00 -16.04
CA LEU A 314 -9.35 2.26 -15.80
C LEU A 314 -8.39 3.44 -15.69
N PHE A 315 -7.12 3.20 -15.35
CA PHE A 315 -6.14 4.26 -15.15
C PHE A 315 -5.67 4.96 -16.45
N PRO A 316 -5.38 4.25 -17.56
CA PRO A 316 -5.27 4.84 -18.89
C PRO A 316 -6.53 5.61 -19.30
N VAL A 317 -7.72 5.10 -19.01
CA VAL A 317 -9.00 5.81 -19.26
C VAL A 317 -9.07 7.10 -18.43
N PHE A 318 -8.57 7.07 -17.20
CA PHE A 318 -8.46 8.24 -16.32
C PHE A 318 -7.46 9.28 -16.84
N ILE A 319 -6.27 8.85 -17.31
CA ILE A 319 -5.25 9.72 -17.93
C ILE A 319 -5.78 10.30 -19.26
N ILE A 320 -6.44 9.49 -20.09
CA ILE A 320 -7.02 9.92 -21.37
C ILE A 320 -8.19 10.90 -21.12
N GLY A 321 -9.06 10.61 -20.16
CA GLY A 321 -10.11 11.54 -19.70
C GLY A 321 -9.54 12.84 -19.16
N PHE A 322 -8.42 12.77 -18.43
CA PHE A 322 -7.70 13.93 -17.93
C PHE A 322 -7.08 14.79 -19.04
N SER A 323 -6.51 14.15 -20.08
CA SER A 323 -5.97 14.85 -21.25
C SER A 323 -7.07 15.60 -22.04
N LYS A 324 -8.28 15.03 -22.13
CA LYS A 324 -9.44 15.67 -22.76
C LYS A 324 -9.98 16.84 -21.92
N LEU A 325 -10.04 16.72 -20.59
CA LEU A 325 -10.44 17.80 -19.69
C LEU A 325 -9.48 18.99 -19.70
N LEU A 326 -8.16 18.73 -19.79
CA LEU A 326 -7.15 19.78 -19.96
C LEU A 326 -7.32 20.54 -21.29
N LYS A 327 -7.63 19.83 -22.39
CA LYS A 327 -7.95 20.44 -23.69
C LYS A 327 -9.24 21.29 -23.65
N LEU A 328 -10.26 20.85 -22.90
CA LEU A 328 -11.52 21.59 -22.76
C LEU A 328 -11.35 22.89 -21.95
N LYS A 329 -10.48 22.91 -20.93
CA LYS A 329 -10.14 24.16 -20.22
C LYS A 329 -9.35 25.14 -21.09
N GLN A 330 -8.58 24.67 -22.07
CA GLN A 330 -7.88 25.54 -23.02
C GLN A 330 -8.85 26.27 -23.95
N LYS A 331 -9.91 25.59 -24.41
CA LYS A 331 -10.95 26.19 -25.27
C LYS A 331 -11.82 27.25 -24.59
N LYS A 332 -11.85 27.32 -23.25
CA LYS A 332 -12.61 28.34 -22.50
C LYS A 332 -11.78 29.58 -22.12
N LYS A 333 -10.49 29.62 -22.49
CA LYS A 333 -9.56 30.73 -22.20
C LYS A 333 -8.94 31.38 -23.45
N LEU A 334 -9.31 30.87 -24.63
CA LEU A 334 -9.21 31.54 -25.92
C LEU A 334 -10.62 32.00 -26.27
#